data_AF-A0A445CPH9-F1
#
_entry.id   AF-A0A445CPH9-F1
#
_cell.length_a   1.000
_cell.length_b   1.000
_cell.length_c   1.000
_cell.angle_alpha   90.00
_cell.angle_beta   90.00
_cell.angle_gamma   90.00
#
_symmetry.space_group_name_H-M   'P 1'
#
loop_
_entity.id
_entity.type
_entity.pdbx_description
1 polymer ?
#
loop_
_entity_poly.entity_id
_entity_poly.type
_entity_poly.pdbx_seq_one_letter_code
_entity_poly.pdbx_strand_id
1 'polypeptide(L)'
;MMSALPCIDEGAVSLDGGMIKKNGMFVLGSRKDVEVKFGIVSGRSGVVPPNYSEAEEVVRRLKWESTKLAEDIQREQQLLDHLKAKSANKVA
;
A
#
# COMPACT_ATOMS: atom_id res chain seq x y z
N MET A 1 3.74 7.96 2.45
CA MET A 1 3.13 9.27 2.16
C MET A 1 4.11 10.20 1.46
N MET A 2 5.22 10.60 2.11
CA MET A 2 6.16 11.60 1.54
C MET A 2 6.74 11.23 0.16
N SER A 3 7.13 9.97 -0.06
CA SER A 3 7.66 9.53 -1.36
C SER A 3 6.65 9.61 -2.51
N ALA A 4 5.37 9.76 -2.20
CA ALA A 4 4.28 9.88 -3.18
C ALA A 4 3.65 11.29 -3.18
N LEU A 5 4.28 12.28 -2.54
CA LEU A 5 3.79 13.67 -2.48
C LEU A 5 3.38 14.26 -3.84
N PRO A 6 4.14 14.11 -4.95
CA PRO A 6 3.72 14.65 -6.24
C PRO A 6 2.46 13.98 -6.82
N CYS A 7 2.01 12.87 -6.24
CA CYS A 7 0.81 12.15 -6.65
C CYS A 7 -0.40 12.42 -5.74
N ILE A 8 -0.29 13.35 -4.79
CA ILE A 8 -1.35 13.66 -3.81
C ILE A 8 -1.95 15.04 -4.13
N ASP A 9 -3.23 15.07 -4.52
CA ASP A 9 -3.92 16.31 -4.91
C ASP A 9 -4.74 16.96 -3.78
N GLU A 10 -5.44 16.15 -2.98
CA GLU A 10 -6.49 16.63 -2.06
C GLU A 10 -6.08 16.58 -0.58
N GLY A 11 -4.85 16.16 -0.30
CA GLY A 11 -4.33 15.89 1.04
C GLY A 11 -4.25 14.39 1.34
N ALA A 12 -3.62 14.06 2.47
CA ALA A 12 -3.34 12.67 2.84
C ALA A 12 -3.27 12.51 4.36
N VAL A 13 -3.59 11.30 4.83
CA VAL A 13 -3.46 10.88 6.22
C VAL A 13 -2.67 9.58 6.26
N SER A 14 -1.73 9.48 7.18
CA SER A 14 -1.00 8.25 7.45
C SER A 14 -1.33 7.69 8.83
N LEU A 15 -1.29 6.36 8.95
CA LEU A 15 -1.66 5.64 10.17
C LEU A 15 -0.65 5.83 11.33
N ASP A 16 0.54 6.35 11.04
CA ASP A 16 1.55 6.78 12.02
C ASP A 16 1.28 8.17 12.61
N GLY A 17 0.20 8.85 12.19
CA GLY A 17 -0.11 10.19 12.66
C GLY A 17 0.54 11.31 11.84
N GLY A 18 0.93 11.06 10.59
CA GLY A 18 1.17 12.12 9.60
C GLY A 18 -0.14 12.63 8.96
N MET A 19 -0.18 13.91 8.59
CA MET A 19 -1.29 14.50 7.84
C MET A 19 -0.81 15.65 6.95
N ILE A 20 -1.29 15.65 5.71
CA ILE A 20 -1.11 16.70 4.70
C ILE A 20 -2.50 17.25 4.39
N LYS A 21 -2.70 18.56 4.56
CA LYS A 21 -3.93 19.24 4.17
C LYS A 21 -3.94 19.52 2.67
N LYS A 22 -5.13 19.68 2.08
CA LYS A 22 -5.35 19.95 0.65
C LYS A 22 -4.45 21.04 0.06
N ASN A 23 -4.17 22.09 0.81
CA ASN A 23 -3.32 23.20 0.37
C ASN A 23 -1.81 22.91 0.48
N GLY A 24 -1.40 21.65 0.61
CA GLY A 24 -0.01 21.25 0.78
C GLY A 24 0.57 21.52 2.17
N MET A 25 -0.24 21.96 3.14
CA MET A 25 0.25 22.20 4.50
C MET A 25 0.46 20.89 5.27
N PHE A 26 1.66 20.72 5.81
CA PHE A 26 2.00 19.63 6.72
C PHE A 26 1.54 19.95 8.14
N VAL A 27 0.92 18.97 8.81
CA VAL A 27 0.61 19.05 10.24
C VAL A 27 1.70 18.30 11.00
N LEU A 28 2.55 19.07 11.69
CA LEU A 28 3.71 18.57 12.43
C LEU A 28 3.54 18.80 13.94
N GLY A 29 4.35 18.08 14.73
CA GLY A 29 4.37 18.20 16.20
C GLY A 29 3.39 17.26 16.90
N SER A 30 3.25 17.45 18.22
CA SER A 30 2.35 16.64 19.06
C SER A 30 0.89 16.89 18.68
N ARG A 31 0.16 15.81 18.39
CA ARG A 31 -1.28 15.90 18.14
C ARG A 31 -2.01 16.17 19.45
N LYS A 32 -3.00 17.06 19.40
CA LYS A 32 -3.99 17.18 20.47
C LYS A 32 -4.96 16.02 20.33
N ASP A 33 -5.17 15.28 21.40
CA ASP A 33 -6.18 14.24 21.43
C ASP A 33 -7.57 14.85 21.25
N VAL A 34 -8.33 14.29 20.31
CA VAL A 34 -9.73 14.65 20.11
C VAL A 34 -10.57 13.65 20.90
N GLU A 35 -11.35 14.14 21.85
CA GLU A 35 -12.18 13.31 22.74
C GLU A 35 -13.31 12.61 21.97
N VAL A 36 -13.86 13.29 20.97
CA VAL A 36 -14.91 12.75 20.09
C VAL A 36 -14.29 11.86 19.01
N LYS A 37 -14.76 10.62 18.93
CA LYS A 37 -14.33 9.62 17.95
C LYS A 37 -15.49 9.17 17.09
N PHE A 38 -15.19 8.69 15.88
CA PHE A 38 -16.19 8.04 15.03
C PHE A 38 -16.76 6.81 15.74
N GLY A 39 -18.08 6.68 15.74
CA GLY A 39 -18.76 5.53 16.32
C GLY A 39 -18.42 4.25 15.55
N ILE A 40 -18.17 3.16 16.28
CA ILE A 40 -17.94 1.86 15.67
C ILE A 40 -19.30 1.25 15.31
N VAL A 41 -19.53 0.99 14.02
CA VAL A 41 -20.79 0.42 13.51
C VAL A 41 -20.96 -1.05 13.91
N SER A 42 -19.87 -1.74 14.25
CA SER A 42 -19.89 -3.09 14.82
C SER A 42 -20.22 -3.00 16.32
N GLY A 43 -21.52 -2.84 16.58
CA GLY A 43 -22.06 -2.61 17.92
C GLY A 43 -22.05 -3.87 18.79
N ARG A 44 -21.33 -3.82 19.91
CA ARG A 44 -21.63 -4.51 21.18
C ARG A 44 -21.65 -6.05 21.25
N SER A 45 -21.61 -6.77 20.14
CA SER A 45 -21.42 -8.21 20.10
C SER A 45 -20.32 -8.47 19.08
N GLY A 46 -19.40 -9.40 19.34
CA GLY A 46 -18.25 -9.73 18.47
C GLY A 46 -18.63 -10.33 17.11
N VAL A 47 -19.77 -9.93 16.56
CA VAL A 47 -20.30 -10.27 15.24
C VAL A 47 -19.51 -9.48 14.21
N VAL A 48 -18.60 -10.21 13.59
CA VAL A 48 -17.92 -9.82 12.37
C VAL A 48 -18.97 -9.43 11.32
N PRO A 49 -18.83 -8.28 10.62
CA PRO A 49 -19.76 -7.90 9.57
C PRO A 49 -19.95 -9.05 8.57
N PRO A 50 -21.19 -9.30 8.08
CA PRO A 50 -21.49 -10.48 7.27
C PRO A 50 -20.63 -10.60 6.00
N ASN A 51 -20.10 -9.48 5.48
CA ASN A 51 -19.25 -9.41 4.30
C ASN A 51 -17.74 -9.41 4.60
N TYR A 52 -17.32 -9.39 5.87
CA TYR A 52 -15.91 -9.26 6.22
C TYR A 52 -15.11 -10.52 5.86
N SER A 53 -15.67 -11.72 6.10
CA SER A 53 -15.00 -12.98 5.75
C SER A 53 -14.75 -13.09 4.24
N GLU A 54 -15.75 -12.70 3.43
CA GLU A 54 -15.61 -12.67 1.98
C GLU A 54 -14.53 -11.66 1.54
N ALA A 55 -14.52 -10.46 2.13
CA ALA A 55 -13.49 -9.46 1.88
C ALA A 55 -12.08 -9.97 2.24
N GLU A 56 -11.93 -10.69 3.37
CA GLU A 56 -10.65 -11.30 3.75
C GLU A 56 -10.19 -12.37 2.75
N GLU A 57 -11.10 -13.20 2.23
CA GLU A 57 -10.78 -14.19 1.21
C GLU A 57 -10.31 -13.55 -0.10
N VAL A 58 -10.99 -12.49 -0.53
CA VAL A 58 -10.59 -11.71 -1.71
C VAL A 58 -9.19 -11.11 -1.51
N VAL A 59 -8.93 -10.51 -0.34
CA VAL A 59 -7.60 -9.96 -0.02
C VAL A 59 -6.53 -11.04 -0.02
N ARG A 60 -6.82 -12.22 0.55
CA ARG A 60 -5.87 -13.35 0.59
C ARG A 60 -5.52 -13.84 -0.81
N ARG A 61 -6.52 -13.98 -1.67
CA ARG A 61 -6.35 -14.38 -3.08
C ARG A 61 -5.50 -13.38 -3.85
N LEU A 62 -5.87 -12.09 -3.79
CA LEU A 62 -5.15 -11.03 -4.50
C LEU A 62 -3.69 -10.91 -4.04
N LYS A 63 -3.43 -11.09 -2.73
CA LYS A 63 -2.05 -11.15 -2.21
C LYS A 63 -1.27 -12.32 -2.79
N TRP A 64 -1.88 -13.51 -2.87
CA TRP A 64 -1.23 -14.68 -3.46
C TRP A 64 -0.92 -14.47 -4.94
N GLU A 65 -1.88 -13.97 -5.71
CA GLU A 65 -1.72 -13.65 -7.14
C GLU A 65 -0.62 -12.61 -7.35
N SER A 66 -0.58 -11.55 -6.54
CA SER A 66 0.45 -10.50 -6.61
C SER A 66 1.86 -11.05 -6.31
N THR A 67 2.00 -11.94 -5.32
CA THR A 67 3.29 -12.58 -5.02
C THR A 67 3.75 -13.46 -6.18
N LYS A 68 2.84 -14.27 -6.77
CA LYS A 68 3.18 -15.11 -7.92
C LYS A 68 3.63 -14.29 -9.12
N LEU A 69 2.93 -13.20 -9.40
CA LEU A 69 3.31 -12.28 -10.46
C LEU A 69 4.68 -11.64 -10.21
N ALA A 70 4.99 -11.26 -8.97
CA ALA A 70 6.30 -10.70 -8.63
C ALA A 70 7.44 -11.72 -8.81
N GLU A 71 7.22 -12.99 -8.43
CA GLU A 71 8.17 -14.09 -8.68
C GLU A 71 8.40 -14.29 -10.18
N ASP A 72 7.35 -14.17 -11.00
CA ASP A 72 7.45 -14.28 -12.45
C ASP A 72 8.24 -13.12 -13.06
N ILE A 73 7.95 -11.87 -12.66
CA ILE A 73 8.69 -10.68 -13.11
C ILE A 73 10.17 -10.82 -12.77
N GLN A 74 10.51 -11.27 -11.56
CA GLN A 74 11.89 -11.45 -11.15
C GLN A 74 12.61 -12.49 -12.02
N ARG A 75 11.95 -13.62 -12.32
CA ARG A 75 12.51 -14.68 -13.15
C ARG A 75 12.79 -14.20 -14.57
N GLU A 76 11.83 -13.53 -15.19
CA GLU A 76 11.98 -13.00 -16.54
C GLU A 76 13.07 -11.91 -16.60
N GLN A 77 13.16 -11.07 -15.56
CA GLN A 77 14.22 -10.06 -15.47
C GLN A 77 15.61 -10.71 -15.39
N GLN A 78 15.78 -11.78 -14.60
CA GLN A 78 17.04 -12.52 -14.53
C GLN A 78 17.45 -13.11 -15.88
N LEU A 79 16.49 -13.70 -16.62
CA LEU A 79 16.75 -14.23 -17.96
C LEU A 79 17.17 -13.11 -18.92
N LEU A 80 16.48 -11.97 -18.89
CA LEU A 80 16.81 -10.82 -19.71
C LEU A 80 18.22 -10.30 -19.40
N ASP A 81 18.59 -10.21 -18.13
CA ASP A 81 19.90 -9.72 -17.70
C ASP A 81 21.03 -10.68 -18.12
N HIS A 82 20.80 -12.00 -18.03
CA HIS A 82 21.73 -13.00 -18.54
C HIS A 82 21.94 -12.87 -20.05
N LEU A 83 20.88 -12.64 -20.83
CA LEU A 83 20.98 -12.46 -22.28
C LEU A 83 21.72 -11.16 -22.65
N LYS A 84 21.46 -10.06 -21.92
CA LYS A 84 22.17 -8.79 -22.10
C LYS A 84 23.66 -8.92 -21.80
N ALA A 85 24.03 -9.61 -20.72
CA ALA A 85 25.43 -9.87 -20.40
C ALA A 85 26.12 -10.72 -21.48
N LYS A 86 25.43 -11.76 -21.96
CA LYS A 86 25.95 -12.62 -23.05
C LYS A 86 26.12 -11.86 -24.36
N SER A 87 25.20 -10.96 -24.71
CA SER A 87 25.30 -10.16 -25.95
C SER A 87 26.42 -9.12 -25.85
N ALA A 88 26.57 -8.45 -24.71
CA ALA A 88 27.66 -7.50 -24.47
C ALA A 88 29.05 -8.16 -24.62
N ASN A 89 29.21 -9.37 -24.08
CA ASN A 89 30.45 -10.16 -24.23
C ASN A 89 30.73 -10.66 -25.66
N LYS A 90 29.74 -10.60 -26.56
CA LYS A 90 29.87 -11.03 -27.96
C LYS A 90 30.17 -9.87 -28.91
N VAL A 91 30.02 -8.63 -28.43
CA VAL A 91 30.25 -7.39 -29.19
C VAL A 91 31.61 -6.75 -28.84
N ALA A 92 32.23 -7.16 -27.72
CA ALA A 92 33.63 -6.89 -27.38
C ALA A 92 34.56 -7.96 -27.97
#